data_AF-A0A524AGY5-F1
#
_entry.id   AF-A0A524AGY5-F1
#
_cell.length_a   1.000
_cell.length_b   1.000
_cell.length_c   1.000
_cell.angle_alpha   90.00
_cell.angle_beta   90.00
_cell.angle_gamma   90.00
#
_symmetry.space_group_name_H-M   'P 1'
#
loop_
_entity.id
_entity.type
_entity.pdbx_description
1 polymer ?
#
loop_
_entity_poly.entity_id
_entity_poly.type
_entity_poly.pdbx_seq_one_letter_code
_entity_poly.pdbx_strand_id
1 'polypeptide(L)'
;MRVKEVRVEIPEYLYEESVRLTTMGLFRDFSDLVGAGIRHELAEAKRLIEPESARWGEGLAKLRARIEAKRAQTGYKPKSKEEVIDELRAIRREIWEEEYQERYAGRVG
;
A
#
# COMPACT_ATOMS: atom_id res chain seq x y z
N MET A 1 -7.44 -21.97 -11.29
CA MET A 1 -6.89 -20.82 -10.54
C MET A 1 -5.39 -20.76 -10.80
N ARG A 2 -4.81 -19.61 -11.17
CA ARG A 2 -3.35 -19.48 -11.30
C ARG A 2 -2.78 -19.15 -9.92
N VAL A 3 -1.85 -19.96 -9.44
CA VAL A 3 -1.14 -19.74 -8.17
C VAL A 3 0.30 -19.30 -8.44
N LYS A 4 0.85 -18.51 -7.54
CA LYS A 4 2.27 -18.14 -7.52
C LYS A 4 2.85 -18.63 -6.20
N GLU A 5 3.98 -19.32 -6.27
CA GLU A 5 4.70 -19.76 -5.09
C GLU A 5 5.51 -18.60 -4.51
N VAL A 6 5.42 -18.42 -3.19
CA VAL A 6 6.12 -17.36 -2.46
C VAL A 6 6.69 -17.98 -1.21
N ARG A 7 7.97 -17.72 -0.94
CA ARG A 7 8.61 -18.05 0.34
C ARG A 7 8.48 -16.85 1.27
N VAL A 8 7.97 -17.10 2.47
CA VAL A 8 7.82 -16.10 3.53
C VAL A 8 8.51 -16.55 4.79
N GLU A 9 9.12 -15.62 5.49
CA GLU A 9 9.65 -15.83 6.84
C GLU A 9 8.68 -15.18 7.82
N ILE A 10 8.33 -15.91 8.88
CA ILE A 10 7.44 -15.43 9.93
C ILE A 10 8.10 -15.63 11.29
N PRO A 11 7.82 -14.76 12.27
CA PRO A 11 8.21 -14.99 13.66
C PRO A 11 7.75 -16.35 14.19
N GLU A 12 8.56 -16.97 15.04
CA GLU A 12 8.31 -18.30 15.61
C GLU A 12 6.95 -18.40 16.31
N TYR A 13 6.55 -17.38 17.08
CA TYR A 13 5.25 -17.36 17.76
C TYR A 13 4.06 -17.41 16.78
N LEU A 14 4.18 -16.82 15.58
CA LEU A 14 3.14 -16.92 14.55
C LEU A 14 3.12 -18.29 13.90
N TYR A 15 4.29 -18.93 13.78
CA TYR A 15 4.38 -20.29 13.30
C TYR A 15 3.69 -21.27 14.26
N GLU A 16 3.99 -21.18 15.56
CA GLU A 16 3.37 -22.00 16.60
C GLU A 16 1.85 -21.86 16.62
N GLU A 17 1.35 -20.61 16.57
CA GLU A 17 -0.08 -20.34 16.53
C GLU A 17 -0.73 -20.87 15.25
N SER A 18 -0.04 -20.76 14.11
CA SER A 18 -0.53 -21.31 12.83
C SER A 18 -0.60 -22.85 12.85
N VAL A 19 0.36 -23.52 13.49
CA VAL A 19 0.32 -24.97 13.72
C VAL A 19 -0.87 -25.35 14.58
N ARG A 20 -1.12 -24.58 15.66
CA ARG A 20 -2.27 -24.81 16.55
C ARG A 20 -3.59 -24.70 15.79
N LEU A 21 -3.79 -23.63 15.02
CA LEU A 21 -5.02 -23.38 14.27
C LEU A 21 -5.28 -24.42 13.16
N THR A 22 -4.23 -24.87 12.48
CA THR A 22 -4.34 -25.94 11.47
C THR A 22 -4.61 -27.30 12.10
N THR A 23 -3.99 -27.61 13.23
CA THR A 23 -4.22 -28.85 13.99
C THR A 23 -5.65 -28.93 14.55
N MET A 24 -6.22 -27.78 14.92
CA MET A 24 -7.63 -27.67 15.32
C MET A 24 -8.62 -27.82 14.15
N GLY A 25 -8.14 -27.92 12.90
CA GLY A 25 -8.98 -28.06 11.71
C GLY A 25 -9.68 -26.78 11.28
N LEU A 26 -9.32 -25.63 11.85
CA LEU A 26 -9.88 -24.33 11.46
C LEU A 26 -9.40 -23.89 10.07
N PHE A 27 -8.24 -24.38 9.66
CA PHE A 27 -7.68 -24.21 8.33
C PHE A 27 -7.18 -25.54 7.81
N ARG A 28 -7.28 -25.76 6.49
CA ARG A 28 -6.86 -27.02 5.88
C ARG A 28 -5.34 -27.23 5.96
N ASP A 29 -4.59 -26.16 5.76
CA ASP A 29 -3.14 -26.14 5.71
C ASP A 29 -2.60 -24.71 5.93
N PHE A 30 -1.28 -24.57 6.01
CA PHE A 30 -0.63 -23.27 6.18
C PHE A 30 -0.91 -22.30 5.03
N SER A 31 -1.04 -22.80 3.79
CA SER A 31 -1.29 -21.94 2.64
C SER A 31 -2.71 -21.37 2.67
N ASP A 32 -3.68 -22.13 3.17
CA ASP A 32 -5.05 -21.68 3.38
C ASP A 32 -5.12 -20.60 4.47
N LEU A 33 -4.44 -20.81 5.61
CA LEU A 33 -4.34 -19.83 6.70
C LEU A 33 -3.69 -18.52 6.25
N VAL A 34 -2.50 -18.60 5.64
CA VAL A 34 -1.78 -17.43 5.11
C VAL A 34 -2.61 -16.72 4.05
N GLY A 35 -3.26 -17.49 3.16
CA GLY A 35 -4.16 -16.96 2.15
C GLY A 35 -5.36 -16.23 2.75
N ALA A 36 -5.95 -16.73 3.84
CA ALA A 36 -7.05 -16.09 4.53
C ALA A 36 -6.62 -14.78 5.18
N GLY A 37 -5.45 -14.76 5.84
CA GLY A 37 -4.86 -13.54 6.41
C GLY A 37 -4.60 -12.48 5.34
N ILE A 38 -3.97 -12.84 4.22
CA ILE A 38 -3.71 -11.91 3.11
C ILE A 38 -5.03 -11.33 2.56
N ARG A 39 -6.07 -12.16 2.37
CA ARG A 39 -7.37 -11.68 1.90
C ARG A 39 -8.02 -10.69 2.88
N HIS A 40 -7.94 -10.98 4.17
CA HIS A 40 -8.46 -10.10 5.23
C HIS A 40 -7.75 -8.75 5.22
N GLU A 41 -6.42 -8.74 5.28
CA GLU A 41 -5.63 -7.50 5.28
C GLU A 41 -5.84 -6.69 4.00
N LEU A 42 -5.96 -7.33 2.84
CA LEU A 42 -6.26 -6.63 1.59
C LEU A 42 -7.67 -6.04 1.59
N ALA A 43 -8.65 -6.69 2.22
CA ALA A 43 -10.00 -6.16 2.33
C ALA A 43 -10.04 -4.93 3.25
N GLU A 44 -9.37 -4.98 4.40
CA GLU A 44 -9.27 -3.87 5.33
C GLU A 44 -8.47 -2.70 4.74
N ALA A 45 -7.34 -2.97 4.07
CA ALA A 45 -6.60 -1.95 3.33
C ALA A 45 -7.46 -1.28 2.26
N LYS A 46 -8.27 -2.05 1.52
CA LYS A 46 -9.22 -1.48 0.54
C LYS A 46 -10.28 -0.60 1.20
N ARG A 47 -10.81 -0.99 2.34
CA ARG A 47 -11.78 -0.19 3.10
C ARG A 47 -11.21 1.13 3.60
N LEU A 48 -9.93 1.15 3.96
CA LEU A 48 -9.23 2.39 4.31
C LEU A 48 -9.01 3.30 3.08
N ILE A 49 -8.84 2.71 1.90
CA ILE A 49 -8.64 3.44 0.63
C ILE A 49 -9.95 3.87 -0.01
N GLU A 50 -11.07 3.19 0.20
CA GLU A 50 -12.36 3.52 -0.42
C GLU A 50 -12.83 4.96 -0.16
N PRO A 51 -12.76 5.51 1.08
CA PRO A 51 -13.01 6.92 1.38
C PRO A 51 -12.01 7.89 0.73
N GLU A 52 -10.79 7.42 0.43
CA GLU A 52 -9.72 8.22 -0.16
C GLU A 52 -9.63 8.12 -1.68
N SER A 53 -10.25 7.14 -2.32
CA SER A 53 -10.14 6.93 -3.77
C SER A 53 -10.67 8.13 -4.59
N ALA A 54 -11.73 8.78 -4.12
CA ALA A 54 -12.27 10.01 -4.71
C ALA A 54 -11.34 11.22 -4.46
N ARG A 55 -10.81 11.36 -3.24
CA ARG A 55 -9.89 12.45 -2.86
C ARG A 55 -8.51 12.31 -3.51
N TRP A 56 -8.02 11.09 -3.66
CA TRP A 56 -6.79 10.76 -4.37
C TRP A 56 -6.94 11.01 -5.87
N GLY A 57 -8.07 10.63 -6.47
CA GLY A 57 -8.38 10.97 -7.86
C GLY A 57 -8.39 12.48 -8.12
N GLU A 58 -9.05 13.25 -7.26
CA GLU A 58 -9.04 14.72 -7.31
C GLU A 58 -7.65 15.31 -7.04
N GLY A 59 -6.91 14.77 -6.07
CA GLY A 59 -5.54 15.18 -5.75
C GLY A 59 -4.57 14.94 -6.91
N LEU A 60 -4.69 13.79 -7.56
CA LEU A 60 -3.89 13.43 -8.74
C LEU A 60 -4.22 14.32 -9.94
N ALA A 61 -5.51 14.66 -10.13
CA ALA A 61 -5.94 15.59 -11.17
C ALA A 61 -5.41 17.00 -10.93
N LYS A 62 -5.48 17.51 -9.70
CA LYS A 62 -4.89 18.80 -9.30
C LYS A 62 -3.38 18.82 -9.50
N LEU A 63 -2.69 17.74 -9.14
CA LEU A 63 -1.24 17.62 -9.32
C LEU A 63 -0.86 17.61 -10.80
N ARG A 64 -1.59 16.86 -11.64
CA ARG A 64 -1.41 16.86 -13.10
C ARG A 64 -1.61 18.26 -13.69
N ALA A 65 -2.68 18.94 -13.33
CA ALA A 65 -2.96 20.30 -13.79
C ALA A 65 -1.86 21.28 -13.38
N ARG A 66 -1.31 21.15 -12.17
CA ARG A 66 -0.20 21.98 -11.67
C ARG A 66 1.12 21.70 -12.40
N ILE A 67 1.39 20.44 -12.75
CA ILE A 67 2.54 20.05 -13.56
C ILE A 67 2.40 20.58 -15.00
N GLU A 68 1.21 20.48 -15.61
CA GLU A 68 0.93 21.02 -16.94
C GLU A 68 1.05 22.55 -16.98
N ALA A 69 0.50 23.26 -15.99
CA ALA A 69 0.63 24.71 -15.88
C ALA A 69 2.09 25.14 -15.72
N LYS A 70 2.89 24.44 -14.90
CA LYS A 70 4.34 24.68 -14.80
C LYS A 70 5.04 24.43 -16.14
N ARG A 71 4.72 23.33 -16.82
CA ARG A 71 5.29 22.98 -18.14
C ARG A 71 4.97 24.03 -19.21
N ALA A 72 3.77 24.60 -19.18
CA ALA A 72 3.36 25.67 -20.09
C ALA A 72 4.12 26.99 -19.85
N GLN A 73 4.56 27.24 -18.61
CA GLN A 73 5.27 28.46 -18.23
C GLN A 73 6.79 28.41 -18.42
N THR A 74 7.43 27.24 -18.29
CA THR A 74 8.90 27.17 -18.19
C THR A 74 9.67 26.80 -19.47
N GLY A 75 9.02 26.61 -20.63
CA GLY A 75 9.72 26.24 -21.87
C GLY A 75 10.30 24.81 -21.78
N TYR A 76 9.62 23.88 -22.45
CA TYR A 76 9.72 22.44 -22.23
C TYR A 76 11.13 21.82 -22.39
N LYS A 77 11.60 21.06 -21.39
CA LYS A 77 12.53 19.93 -21.58
C LYS A 77 11.84 18.64 -21.07
N PRO A 78 11.72 17.58 -21.88
CA PRO A 78 11.12 16.33 -21.44
C PRO A 78 12.00 15.69 -20.36
N LYS A 79 11.42 15.43 -19.19
CA LYS A 79 12.02 14.59 -18.15
C LYS A 79 11.92 13.13 -18.53
N SER A 80 12.94 12.35 -18.18
CA SER A 80 12.95 10.89 -18.28
C SER A 80 11.84 10.28 -17.41
N LYS A 81 11.46 9.03 -17.71
CA LYS A 81 10.46 8.30 -16.92
C LYS A 81 10.91 8.14 -15.47
N GLU A 82 12.21 7.90 -15.27
CA GLU A 82 12.85 7.80 -13.97
C GLU A 82 12.70 9.10 -13.16
N GLU A 83 12.96 10.26 -13.77
CA GLU A 83 12.78 11.56 -13.10
C GLU A 83 11.32 11.82 -12.69
N VAL A 84 10.35 11.40 -13.53
CA VAL A 84 8.92 11.51 -13.20
C VAL A 84 8.54 10.58 -12.04
N ILE A 85 9.09 9.36 -12.02
CA ILE A 85 8.86 8.39 -10.95
C ILE A 85 9.44 8.89 -9.63
N ASP A 86 10.63 9.48 -9.65
CA ASP A 86 11.28 10.00 -8.46
C ASP A 86 10.58 11.25 -7.91
N GLU A 87 10.04 12.12 -8.77
CA GLU A 87 9.17 13.22 -8.34
C GLU A 87 7.87 12.72 -7.70
N LEU A 88 7.22 11.71 -8.29
CA LEU A 88 6.03 11.11 -7.70
C LEU A 88 6.31 10.47 -6.33
N ARG A 89 7.49 9.83 -6.17
CA ARG A 89 7.93 9.27 -4.88
C ARG A 89 8.22 10.35 -3.84
N ALA A 90 8.81 11.47 -4.25
CA ALA A 90 9.08 12.60 -3.37
C ALA A 90 7.76 13.21 -2.85
N ILE A 91 6.81 13.49 -3.74
CA ILE A 91 5.50 14.04 -3.39
C ILE A 91 4.72 13.07 -2.49
N ARG A 92 4.79 11.76 -2.78
CA ARG A 92 4.17 10.74 -1.91
C ARG A 92 4.77 10.73 -0.50
N ARG A 93 6.09 10.97 -0.37
CA ARG A 93 6.76 11.04 0.95
C ARG A 93 6.35 12.28 1.73
N GLU A 94 6.28 13.44 1.09
CA GLU A 94 5.76 14.67 1.73
C GLU A 94 4.34 14.47 2.26
N ILE A 95 3.41 13.94 1.45
CA ILE A 95 2.04 13.67 1.89
C ILE A 95 2.01 12.67 3.07
N TRP A 96 2.89 11.67 3.05
CA TRP A 96 2.99 10.68 4.12
C TRP A 96 3.50 11.30 5.43
N GLU A 97 4.52 12.14 5.36
CA GLU A 97 5.12 12.82 6.51
C GLU A 97 4.18 13.88 7.10
N GLU A 98 3.48 14.65 6.25
CA GLU A 98 2.59 15.73 6.68
C GLU A 98 1.24 15.24 7.20
N GLU A 99 0.62 14.23 6.57
CA GLU A 99 -0.77 13.85 6.88
C GLU A 99 -0.90 12.52 7.65
N TYR A 100 0.05 11.60 7.48
CA TYR A 100 -0.10 10.21 7.91
C TYR A 100 0.79 9.84 9.10
N GLN A 101 1.96 10.47 9.25
CA GLN A 101 2.92 10.13 10.30
C GLN A 101 2.35 10.37 11.72
N GLU A 102 1.67 11.50 11.96
CA GLU A 102 1.06 11.77 13.27
C GLU A 102 -0.09 10.80 13.62
N ARG A 103 -0.89 10.40 12.62
CA ARG A 103 -2.03 9.48 12.81
C ARG A 103 -1.61 8.05 13.14
N TYR A 104 -0.46 7.60 12.63
CA TYR A 104 0.07 6.26 12.91
C TYR A 104 0.99 6.24 14.14
N ALA A 105 1.69 7.33 14.47
CA ALA A 105 2.49 7.42 15.68
C ALA A 105 1.64 7.36 16.97
N GLY A 106 0.39 7.86 16.93
CA GLY A 106 -0.53 7.84 18.08
C GLY A 106 -1.23 6.51 18.39
N ARG A 107 -1.02 5.45 17.61
CA ARG A 107 -1.60 4.10 17.85
C ARG A 107 -0.59 3.08 18.41
N VAL A 108 0.66 3.49 18.60
CA VAL A 108 1.66 2.71 19.35
C VAL A 108 1.79 3.31 20.74
N GLY A 109 0.76 3.11 21.55
CA GLY A 109 0.67 3.57 22.94
C GLY A 109 -0.37 2.75 23.69
#